data_AF-A0A0M2V6G4-F1
#
_entry.id   AF-A0A0M2V6G4-F1
#
_cell.length_a   1.000
_cell.length_b   1.000
_cell.length_c   1.000
_cell.angle_alpha   90.00
_cell.angle_beta   90.00
_cell.angle_gamma   90.00
#
_symmetry.space_group_name_H-M   'P 1'
#
loop_
_entity.id
_entity.type
_entity.pdbx_description
1 polymer ?
#
loop_
_entity_poly.entity_id
_entity_poly.type
_entity_poly.pdbx_seq_one_letter_code
_entity_poly.pdbx_strand_id
1 'polypeptide(L)'
;MASDVSLPPLLQSWLLEPASLTARLKSTGRHFQLQLLQQQQQALPAFLQSLLPDTARADCREVLMSCNQLPCIYAQSWLPLATLAALQPLAELGEQPLGEVIFQQSQLQRSAVEVARVRLQHPLAATVASGEYWARRSVFTLAGQPLLVAEVFLDGIFAL
;
A
#
# COMPACT_ATOMS: atom_id res chain seq x y z
N MET A 1 4.66 26.75 -10.20
CA MET A 1 3.20 26.84 -10.37
C MET A 1 2.65 25.43 -10.18
N ALA A 2 2.12 25.12 -8.99
CA ALA A 2 1.45 23.86 -8.77
C ALA A 2 0.10 23.96 -9.48
N SER A 3 -0.04 23.27 -10.60
CA SER A 3 -1.34 23.10 -11.25
C SER A 3 -2.28 22.45 -10.25
N ASP A 4 -3.39 23.13 -9.97
CA ASP A 4 -4.48 22.66 -9.12
C ASP A 4 -5.16 21.49 -9.83
N VAL A 5 -4.58 20.30 -9.67
CA VAL A 5 -5.12 19.09 -10.28
C VAL A 5 -6.36 18.71 -9.47
N SER A 6 -7.54 19.10 -9.97
CA SER A 6 -8.80 18.63 -9.40
C SER A 6 -8.89 17.11 -9.61
N LEU A 7 -8.62 16.35 -8.55
CA LEU A 7 -8.81 14.91 -8.56
C LEU A 7 -10.30 14.59 -8.75
N PRO A 8 -10.66 13.60 -9.59
CA PRO A 8 -12.04 13.11 -9.63
C PRO A 8 -12.51 12.76 -8.22
N PRO A 9 -13.72 13.15 -7.78
CA PRO A 9 -14.17 12.94 -6.39
C PRO A 9 -14.06 11.49 -5.93
N LEU A 10 -14.34 10.54 -6.83
CA LEU A 10 -14.15 9.11 -6.59
C LEU A 10 -12.69 8.82 -6.23
N LEU A 11 -11.74 9.21 -7.08
CA LEU A 11 -10.32 8.97 -6.83
C LEU A 11 -9.81 9.68 -5.57
N GLN A 12 -10.24 10.92 -5.33
CA GLN A 12 -9.89 11.66 -4.11
C GLN A 12 -10.36 10.92 -2.86
N SER A 13 -11.60 10.40 -2.86
CA SER A 13 -12.12 9.64 -1.74
C SER A 13 -11.29 8.38 -1.47
N TRP A 14 -10.79 7.70 -2.50
CA TRP A 14 -9.93 6.52 -2.37
C TRP A 14 -8.51 6.88 -1.89
N LEU A 15 -7.92 7.93 -2.47
CA LEU A 15 -6.58 8.41 -2.10
C LEU A 15 -6.53 8.85 -0.62
N LEU A 16 -7.56 9.53 -0.16
CA LEU A 16 -7.60 10.09 1.19
C LEU A 16 -8.25 9.18 2.23
N GLU A 17 -8.58 7.92 1.87
CA GLU A 17 -9.20 6.95 2.78
C GLU A 17 -8.32 6.75 4.05
N PRO A 18 -8.80 7.18 5.24
CA PRO A 18 -8.01 7.04 6.47
C PRO A 18 -7.94 5.58 6.94
N ALA A 19 -8.93 4.75 6.60
CA ALA A 19 -9.02 3.37 7.04
C ALA A 19 -8.37 2.38 6.05
N SER A 20 -8.62 1.09 6.28
CA SER A 20 -8.10 -0.01 5.45
C SER A 20 -8.74 -0.01 4.06
N LEU A 21 -7.91 0.12 3.01
CA LEU A 21 -8.35 -0.03 1.62
C LEU A 21 -8.90 -1.44 1.35
N THR A 22 -8.39 -2.46 2.03
CA THR A 22 -8.92 -3.83 1.94
C THR A 22 -10.36 -3.90 2.44
N ALA A 23 -10.63 -3.31 3.60
CA ALA A 23 -11.99 -3.28 4.16
C ALA A 23 -12.96 -2.55 3.22
N ARG A 24 -12.50 -1.42 2.65
CA ARG A 24 -13.28 -0.65 1.69
C ARG A 24 -13.52 -1.38 0.36
N LEU A 25 -12.52 -2.10 -0.17
CA LEU A 25 -12.71 -2.94 -1.36
C LEU A 25 -13.71 -4.07 -1.09
N LYS A 26 -13.61 -4.73 0.06
CA LYS A 26 -14.56 -5.78 0.49
C LYS A 26 -15.99 -5.24 0.67
N SER A 27 -16.15 -4.00 1.14
CA SER A 27 -17.48 -3.40 1.32
C SER A 27 -18.18 -3.04 0.02
N THR A 28 -17.52 -3.13 -1.13
CA THR A 28 -18.18 -2.89 -2.44
C THR A 28 -19.16 -4.01 -2.84
N GLY A 29 -19.17 -5.14 -2.12
CA GLY A 29 -19.98 -6.31 -2.46
C GLY A 29 -19.46 -7.12 -3.66
N ARG A 30 -18.35 -6.71 -4.27
CA ARG A 30 -17.67 -7.46 -5.33
C ARG A 30 -16.75 -8.53 -4.76
N HIS A 31 -16.44 -9.54 -5.56
CA HIS A 31 -15.50 -10.59 -5.18
C HIS A 31 -14.09 -10.02 -5.04
N PHE A 32 -13.64 -9.83 -3.80
CA PHE A 32 -12.30 -9.36 -3.47
C PHE A 32 -11.28 -10.50 -3.59
N GLN A 33 -10.13 -10.20 -4.19
CA GLN A 33 -8.97 -11.07 -4.22
C GLN A 33 -7.72 -10.26 -3.89
N LEU A 34 -6.84 -10.83 -3.07
CA LEU A 34 -5.47 -10.39 -2.90
C LEU A 34 -4.57 -11.43 -3.54
N GLN A 35 -3.57 -10.98 -4.31
CA GLN A 35 -2.51 -11.81 -4.84
C GLN A 35 -1.17 -11.29 -4.32
N LEU A 36 -0.36 -12.17 -3.74
CA LEU A 36 1.04 -11.86 -3.43
C LEU A 36 1.86 -11.93 -4.72
N LEU A 37 2.44 -10.79 -5.14
CA LEU A 37 3.29 -10.74 -6.33
C LEU A 37 4.73 -11.09 -5.99
N GLN A 38 5.23 -10.53 -4.89
CA GLN A 38 6.60 -10.72 -4.44
C GLN A 38 6.71 -10.42 -2.95
N GLN A 39 7.61 -11.12 -2.27
CA GLN A 39 8.03 -10.77 -0.92
C GLN A 39 9.51 -11.09 -0.76
N GLN A 40 10.33 -10.09 -0.46
CA GLN A 40 11.77 -10.30 -0.29
C GLN A 40 12.45 -9.21 0.55
N GLN A 41 13.49 -9.62 1.27
CA GLN A 41 14.37 -8.70 2.00
C GLN A 41 15.36 -8.02 1.06
N GLN A 42 15.25 -6.71 0.94
CA GLN A 42 16.10 -5.90 0.07
C GLN A 42 16.60 -4.63 0.77
N ALA A 43 17.55 -3.94 0.14
CA ALA A 43 17.99 -2.64 0.61
C ALA A 43 16.82 -1.66 0.55
N LEU A 44 16.67 -0.83 1.58
CA LEU A 44 15.66 0.22 1.56
C LEU A 44 16.02 1.26 0.50
N PRO A 45 15.11 1.62 -0.43
CA PRO A 45 15.37 2.67 -1.40
C PRO A 45 15.73 3.99 -0.72
N ALA A 46 16.72 4.71 -1.27
CA ALA A 46 17.23 5.95 -0.67
C ALA A 46 16.13 7.00 -0.42
N PHE A 47 15.12 7.09 -1.30
CA PHE A 47 14.01 8.02 -1.16
C PHE A 47 13.03 7.68 -0.02
N LEU A 48 13.11 6.46 0.55
CA LEU A 48 12.33 6.03 1.71
C LEU A 48 13.12 6.16 3.02
N GLN A 49 14.43 6.41 2.96
CA GLN A 49 15.33 6.37 4.11
C GLN A 49 15.04 7.50 5.13
N SER A 50 14.51 8.64 4.67
CA SER A 50 14.05 9.72 5.56
C SER A 50 12.72 9.39 6.25
N LEU A 51 11.93 8.45 5.73
CA LEU A 51 10.63 8.05 6.27
C LEU A 51 10.75 6.85 7.21
N LEU A 52 11.75 5.99 6.98
CA LEU A 52 12.14 4.89 7.85
C LEU A 52 13.61 5.08 8.26
N PRO A 53 13.90 6.01 9.19
CA PRO A 53 15.26 6.25 9.65
C PRO A 53 15.87 4.97 10.23
N ASP A 54 17.19 4.88 10.17
CA ASP A 54 18.00 3.75 10.67
C ASP A 54 17.67 2.39 10.04
N THR A 55 16.90 2.37 8.95
CA THR A 55 16.54 1.16 8.21
C THR A 55 17.40 1.01 6.95
N ALA A 56 18.41 0.14 7.00
CA ALA A 56 19.23 -0.19 5.83
C ALA A 56 18.58 -1.25 4.93
N ARG A 57 17.89 -2.23 5.54
CA ARG A 57 17.18 -3.32 4.85
C ARG A 57 15.80 -3.49 5.44
N ALA A 58 14.86 -3.86 4.57
CA ALA A 58 13.49 -4.15 4.94
C ALA A 58 12.99 -5.33 4.10
N ASP A 59 12.02 -6.05 4.64
CA ASP A 59 11.20 -6.95 3.83
C ASP A 59 10.21 -6.09 3.04
N CYS A 60 10.25 -6.23 1.72
CA CYS A 60 9.31 -5.57 0.83
C CYS A 60 8.29 -6.60 0.35
N ARG A 61 7.04 -6.38 0.71
CA ARG A 61 5.89 -7.19 0.30
C ARG A 61 5.07 -6.44 -0.72
N GLU A 62 4.87 -7.05 -1.87
CA GLU A 62 4.17 -6.50 -3.02
C GLU A 62 2.91 -7.30 -3.30
N VAL A 63 1.76 -6.62 -3.33
CA VAL A 63 0.46 -7.27 -3.53
C VAL A 63 -0.36 -6.56 -4.59
N LEU A 64 -1.22 -7.33 -5.25
CA LEU A 64 -2.28 -6.82 -6.12
C LEU A 64 -3.63 -7.12 -5.49
N MET A 65 -4.45 -6.09 -5.30
CA MET A 65 -5.82 -6.20 -4.83
C MET A 65 -6.79 -5.94 -5.98
N SER A 66 -7.71 -6.87 -6.17
CA SER A 66 -8.66 -6.87 -7.29
C SER A 66 -10.10 -7.09 -6.80
N CYS A 67 -11.05 -6.50 -7.52
CA CYS A 67 -12.48 -6.75 -7.33
C CYS A 67 -13.07 -7.31 -8.64
N ASN A 68 -13.73 -8.46 -8.58
CA ASN A 68 -14.21 -9.19 -9.77
C ASN A 68 -13.10 -9.36 -10.83
N GLN A 69 -11.90 -9.74 -10.40
CA GLN A 69 -10.69 -9.90 -11.22
C GLN A 69 -10.12 -8.62 -11.85
N LEU A 70 -10.73 -7.46 -11.60
CA LEU A 70 -10.23 -6.17 -12.07
C LEU A 70 -9.20 -5.61 -11.08
N PRO A 71 -7.94 -5.37 -11.49
CA PRO A 71 -6.93 -4.80 -10.61
C PRO A 71 -7.30 -3.38 -10.16
N CYS A 72 -7.42 -3.20 -8.85
CA CYS A 72 -7.79 -1.92 -8.26
C CYS A 72 -6.59 -1.24 -7.61
N ILE A 73 -5.80 -1.98 -6.83
CA ILE A 73 -4.73 -1.39 -6.02
C ILE A 73 -3.51 -2.30 -6.05
N TYR A 74 -2.38 -1.75 -6.46
CA TYR A 74 -1.08 -2.36 -6.20
C TYR A 74 -0.49 -1.73 -4.94
N ALA A 75 0.01 -2.53 -4.01
CA ALA A 75 0.57 -2.02 -2.77
C ALA A 75 1.93 -2.63 -2.46
N GLN A 76 2.84 -1.77 -2.00
CA GLN A 76 4.10 -2.16 -1.39
C GLN A 76 4.03 -1.89 0.11
N SER A 77 4.45 -2.87 0.90
CA SER A 77 4.67 -2.72 2.34
C SER A 77 6.16 -2.94 2.62
N TRP A 78 6.80 -1.94 3.21
CA TRP A 78 8.21 -1.97 3.59
C TRP A 78 8.29 -2.14 5.11
N LEU A 79 8.71 -3.34 5.54
CA LEU A 79 8.78 -3.73 6.93
C LEU A 79 10.25 -3.83 7.37
N PRO A 80 10.75 -2.90 8.19
CA PRO A 80 12.08 -3.02 8.78
C PRO A 80 12.22 -4.38 9.50
N LEU A 81 13.41 -4.98 9.46
CA LEU A 81 13.62 -6.29 10.08
C LEU A 81 13.38 -6.28 11.59
N ALA A 82 13.68 -5.17 12.26
CA ALA A 82 13.37 -4.98 13.67
C ALA A 82 11.85 -4.98 13.95
N THR A 83 11.05 -4.39 13.06
CA THR A 83 9.59 -4.41 13.12
C THR A 83 9.06 -5.83 12.98
N LEU A 84 9.57 -6.61 12.01
CA LEU A 84 9.18 -8.00 11.85
C LEU A 84 9.53 -8.86 13.07
N ALA A 85 10.72 -8.65 13.65
CA ALA A 85 11.15 -9.37 14.84
C ALA A 85 10.28 -9.06 16.08
N ALA A 86 9.84 -7.81 16.22
CA ALA A 86 9.00 -7.38 17.32
C ALA A 86 7.51 -7.72 17.12
N LEU A 87 7.05 -7.81 15.87
CA LEU A 87 5.66 -8.01 15.49
C LEU A 87 5.53 -9.24 14.60
N GLN A 88 5.72 -10.42 15.19
CA GLN A 88 5.70 -11.71 14.49
C GLN A 88 4.52 -11.91 13.52
N PRO A 89 3.26 -11.49 13.82
CA PRO A 89 2.16 -11.63 12.88
C PRO A 89 2.38 -10.93 11.53
N LEU A 90 3.23 -9.91 11.47
CA LEU A 90 3.56 -9.21 10.23
C LEU A 90 4.53 -10.00 9.34
N ALA A 91 5.34 -10.90 9.92
CA ALA A 91 6.25 -11.75 9.17
C ALA A 91 5.52 -12.90 8.46
N GLU A 92 4.34 -13.29 8.97
CA GLU A 92 3.60 -14.47 8.52
C GLU A 92 2.37 -14.11 7.66
N LEU A 93 2.33 -12.89 7.10
CA LEU A 93 1.15 -12.40 6.38
C LEU A 93 0.77 -13.26 5.18
N GLY A 94 1.73 -13.74 4.37
CA GLY A 94 1.42 -14.43 3.11
C GLY A 94 0.44 -13.61 2.26
N GLU A 95 -0.72 -14.18 1.93
CA GLU A 95 -1.82 -13.51 1.23
C GLU A 95 -2.84 -12.80 2.14
N GLN A 96 -2.63 -12.78 3.45
CA GLN A 96 -3.44 -11.99 4.37
C GLN A 96 -3.23 -10.49 4.11
N PRO A 97 -4.29 -9.68 4.01
CA PRO A 97 -4.13 -8.24 3.85
C PRO A 97 -3.49 -7.60 5.10
N LEU A 98 -2.39 -6.85 4.89
CA LEU A 98 -1.70 -6.13 5.97
C LEU A 98 -2.66 -5.25 6.79
N GLY A 99 -3.57 -4.56 6.10
CA GLY A 99 -4.57 -3.69 6.72
C GLY A 99 -5.45 -4.42 7.74
N GLU A 100 -5.73 -5.70 7.55
CA GLU A 100 -6.54 -6.46 8.51
C GLU A 100 -5.77 -6.73 9.81
N VAL A 101 -4.45 -6.81 9.76
CA VAL A 101 -3.63 -7.03 10.95
C VAL A 101 -3.38 -5.72 11.71
N ILE A 102 -2.98 -4.66 11.00
CA ILE A 102 -2.55 -3.42 11.65
C ILE A 102 -3.71 -2.59 12.18
N PHE A 103 -4.86 -2.55 11.49
CA PHE A 103 -6.00 -1.71 11.90
C PHE A 103 -6.79 -2.30 13.09
N GLN A 104 -6.51 -3.54 13.49
CA GLN A 104 -7.09 -4.14 14.70
C GLN A 104 -6.35 -3.71 15.99
N GLN A 105 -5.21 -3.03 15.85
CA GLN A 105 -4.34 -2.70 16.97
C GLN A 105 -4.66 -1.32 17.55
N SER A 106 -4.90 -1.25 18.86
CA SER A 106 -5.28 -0.02 19.55
C SER A 106 -4.20 1.07 19.58
N GLN A 107 -2.93 0.69 19.40
CA GLN A 107 -1.78 1.59 19.41
C GLN A 107 -1.35 2.03 18.01
N LEU A 108 -2.14 1.72 16.97
CA LEU A 108 -1.80 2.09 15.60
C LEU A 108 -1.77 3.62 15.46
N GLN A 109 -0.63 4.14 15.03
CA GLN A 109 -0.47 5.52 14.61
C GLN A 109 -0.16 5.55 13.11
N ARG A 110 -0.59 6.61 12.43
CA ARG A 110 -0.34 6.83 11.00
C ARG A 110 0.15 8.26 10.78
N SER A 111 1.21 8.41 10.00
CA SER A 111 1.68 9.71 9.53
C SER A 111 0.64 10.35 8.60
N ALA A 112 0.87 11.63 8.23
CA ALA A 112 0.13 12.23 7.13
C ALA A 112 0.25 11.37 5.86
N VAL A 113 -0.83 11.35 5.08
CA VAL A 113 -0.85 10.70 3.76
C VAL A 113 -0.18 11.62 2.77
N GLU A 114 0.85 11.12 2.09
CA GLU A 114 1.51 11.82 0.99
C GLU A 114 0.99 11.27 -0.33
N VAL A 115 0.54 12.13 -1.23
CA VAL A 115 -0.02 11.77 -2.54
C VAL A 115 0.92 12.24 -3.65
N ALA A 116 1.14 11.39 -4.64
CA ALA A 116 1.98 11.71 -5.80
C ALA A 116 1.49 10.97 -7.05
N ARG A 117 1.99 11.39 -8.22
CA ARG A 117 1.90 10.59 -9.44
C ARG A 117 3.18 9.77 -9.60
N VAL A 118 3.04 8.49 -9.89
CA VAL A 118 4.16 7.57 -10.12
C VAL A 118 4.02 6.91 -11.48
N ARG A 119 5.16 6.62 -12.12
CA ARG A 119 5.17 5.91 -13.40
C ARG A 119 5.48 4.44 -13.18
N LEU A 120 4.56 3.56 -13.58
CA LEU A 120 4.83 2.13 -13.69
C LEU A 120 5.44 1.87 -15.08
N GLN A 121 6.72 1.48 -15.08
CA GLN A 121 7.51 1.31 -16.33
C GLN A 121 7.29 -0.06 -16.97
N HIS A 122 6.99 -1.08 -16.16
CA HIS A 122 6.71 -2.43 -16.60
C HIS A 122 5.34 -2.87 -16.10
N PRO A 123 4.63 -3.72 -16.87
CA PRO A 123 3.38 -4.28 -16.40
C PRO A 123 3.62 -5.12 -15.14
N LEU A 124 2.97 -4.75 -14.03
CA LEU A 124 3.04 -5.48 -12.76
C LEU A 124 2.34 -6.85 -12.85
N ALA A 125 1.35 -6.94 -13.73
CA ALA A 125 0.64 -8.13 -14.14
C ALA A 125 0.19 -7.95 -15.60
N ALA A 126 -0.22 -9.02 -16.28
CA ALA A 126 -0.71 -8.95 -17.67
C ALA A 126 -1.85 -7.93 -17.88
N THR A 127 -2.56 -7.58 -16.81
CA THR A 127 -3.72 -6.70 -16.78
C THR A 127 -3.44 -5.27 -16.32
N VAL A 128 -2.20 -4.94 -15.93
CA VAL A 128 -1.81 -3.59 -15.49
C VAL A 128 -0.92 -2.95 -16.54
N ALA A 129 -1.42 -1.92 -17.22
CA ALA A 129 -0.66 -1.20 -18.23
C ALA A 129 0.52 -0.41 -17.63
N SER A 130 1.53 -0.14 -18.44
CA SER A 130 2.51 0.89 -18.10
C SER A 130 1.87 2.26 -18.24
N GLY A 131 2.22 3.18 -17.37
CA GLY A 131 1.55 4.49 -17.33
C GLY A 131 1.82 5.27 -16.07
N GLU A 132 1.16 6.42 -15.96
CA GLU A 132 1.22 7.28 -14.78
C GLU A 132 -0.03 7.11 -13.94
N TYR A 133 0.15 6.65 -12.72
CA TYR A 133 -0.91 6.37 -11.77
C TYR A 133 -0.83 7.30 -10.57
N TRP A 134 -1.96 7.55 -9.94
CA TRP A 134 -1.96 8.18 -8.63
C TRP A 134 -1.53 7.16 -7.58
N ALA A 135 -0.71 7.61 -6.66
CA ALA A 135 -0.24 6.81 -5.55
C ALA A 135 -0.32 7.62 -4.27
N ARG A 136 -0.37 6.90 -3.16
CA ARG A 136 -0.16 7.48 -1.85
C ARG A 136 0.85 6.66 -1.06
N ARG A 137 1.41 7.27 -0.03
CA ARG A 137 2.16 6.54 0.99
C ARG A 137 1.91 7.12 2.37
N SER A 138 2.13 6.29 3.38
CA SER A 138 2.12 6.69 4.77
C SER A 138 2.98 5.74 5.61
N VAL A 139 3.59 6.27 6.66
CA VAL A 139 4.24 5.48 7.69
C VAL A 139 3.22 5.13 8.75
N PHE A 140 3.15 3.85 9.11
CA PHE A 140 2.42 3.37 10.26
C PHE A 140 3.39 3.05 11.38
N THR A 141 3.00 3.33 12.62
CA THR A 141 3.76 2.96 13.81
C THR A 141 2.88 2.12 14.69
N LEU A 142 3.31 0.89 14.97
CA LEU A 142 2.59 -0.07 15.79
C LEU A 142 3.49 -0.50 16.95
N ALA A 143 3.06 -0.23 18.20
CA ALA A 143 3.85 -0.49 19.40
C ALA A 143 5.29 0.07 19.31
N GLY A 144 5.44 1.27 18.73
CA GLY A 144 6.74 1.93 18.51
C GLY A 144 7.54 1.42 17.31
N GLN A 145 7.05 0.42 16.58
CA GLN A 145 7.72 -0.16 15.41
C GLN A 145 7.17 0.45 14.11
N PRO A 146 8.01 1.12 13.29
CA PRO A 146 7.55 1.77 12.07
C PRO A 146 7.49 0.78 10.89
N LEU A 147 6.53 0.97 10.00
CA LEU A 147 6.48 0.33 8.69
C LEU A 147 5.88 1.30 7.69
N LEU A 148 6.25 1.17 6.41
CA LEU A 148 5.75 2.05 5.36
C LEU A 148 4.83 1.28 4.42
N VAL A 149 3.71 1.90 4.05
CA VAL A 149 2.81 1.40 3.02
C VAL A 149 2.76 2.42 1.90
N ALA A 150 2.96 1.96 0.66
CA ALA A 150 2.75 2.72 -0.56
C ALA A 150 1.70 2.00 -1.40
N GLU A 151 0.67 2.72 -1.86
CA GLU A 151 -0.44 2.18 -2.63
C GLU A 151 -0.58 2.95 -3.94
N VAL A 152 -0.64 2.22 -5.05
CA VAL A 152 -0.88 2.75 -6.40
C VAL A 152 -2.31 2.41 -6.80
N PHE A 153 -3.06 3.44 -7.21
CA PHE A 153 -4.48 3.39 -7.54
C PHE A 153 -4.61 3.14 -9.05
N LEU A 154 -5.12 1.96 -9.41
CA LEU A 154 -5.24 1.46 -10.78
C LEU A 154 -6.65 1.74 -11.34
N ASP A 155 -6.79 1.55 -12.65
CA ASP A 155 -8.03 1.89 -13.38
C ASP A 155 -9.26 1.11 -12.89
N GLY A 156 -9.07 -0.05 -12.26
CA GLY A 156 -10.16 -0.84 -11.71
C GLY A 156 -10.98 -0.12 -10.64
N ILE A 157 -10.41 0.90 -9.99
CA ILE A 157 -11.12 1.71 -9.00
C ILE A 157 -12.28 2.49 -9.62
N PHE A 158 -12.17 2.89 -10.89
CA PHE A 158 -13.23 3.64 -11.57
C PHE A 158 -14.44 2.77 -11.94
N ALA A 159 -14.31 1.45 -11.85
CA ALA A 159 -15.40 0.50 -12.03
C ALA A 159 -16.01 0.03 -10.70
N LEU A 160 -15.58 0.59 -9.57
CA LEU A 160 -16.08 0.26 -8.23
C LEU A 160 -17.36 1.01 -7.85
#